data_AF-A0A0Q9WMR6-F1
#
_entry.id   AF-A0A0Q9WMR6-F1
#
_cell.length_a   1.000
_cell.length_b   1.000
_cell.length_c   1.000
_cell.angle_alpha   90.00
_cell.angle_beta   90.00
_cell.angle_gamma   90.00
#
_symmetry.space_group_name_H-M   'P 1'
#
loop_
_entity.id
_entity.type
_entity.pdbx_description
1 polymer ?
#
loop_
_entity_poly.entity_id
_entity_poly.type
_entity_poly.pdbx_seq_one_letter_code
_entity_poly.pdbx_strand_id
1 'polypeptide(L)'
;MCSCDSCECMDYVCCTPRGKAVFFSLWTIVNSAIAIAFLSYADGSAWYMYISYAVTALHVLGGILLLLGVLRHWAKCFLTGIIISSFFPYWFIYFIYLAVVQLIFTITSCRYYSTVLKKSSDNH
;
A
#
# COMPACT_ATOMS: atom_id res chain seq x y z
N MET A 1 15.36 3.77 -8.44
CA MET A 1 16.20 3.16 -9.50
C MET A 1 17.15 2.19 -8.84
N CYS A 2 17.07 0.90 -9.16
CA CYS A 2 18.11 -0.07 -8.79
C CYS A 2 18.89 -0.39 -10.06
N SER A 3 20.18 -0.14 -10.03
CA SER A 3 21.13 -0.33 -11.12
C SER A 3 21.96 -1.59 -10.85
N CYS A 4 21.31 -2.75 -10.84
CA CYS A 4 21.98 -4.05 -10.77
C CYS A 4 21.34 -5.01 -11.77
N ASP A 5 22.17 -5.74 -12.52
CA ASP A 5 21.77 -6.68 -13.59
C ASP A 5 20.84 -7.83 -13.12
N SER A 6 20.70 -8.02 -11.81
CA SER A 6 19.63 -8.83 -11.24
C SER A 6 19.07 -8.14 -9.98
N CYS A 7 17.85 -7.61 -10.07
CA CYS A 7 17.13 -7.09 -8.90
C CYS A 7 16.67 -8.21 -7.92
N GLU A 8 17.24 -9.41 -7.98
CA GLU A 8 16.90 -10.56 -7.14
C GLU A 8 17.15 -10.30 -5.65
N CYS A 9 18.18 -9.51 -5.31
CA CYS A 9 18.51 -9.17 -3.93
C CYS A 9 17.30 -8.56 -3.18
N MET A 10 16.55 -7.67 -3.84
CA MET A 10 15.37 -7.04 -3.23
C MET A 10 14.18 -7.98 -3.10
N ASP A 11 14.13 -9.08 -3.87
CA ASP A 11 13.07 -10.09 -3.81
C ASP A 11 13.32 -11.14 -2.71
N TYR A 12 14.59 -11.46 -2.43
CA TYR A 12 14.97 -12.55 -1.52
C TYR A 12 15.57 -12.13 -0.18
N VAL A 13 16.00 -10.87 -0.01
CA VAL A 13 16.46 -10.38 1.30
C VAL A 13 15.27 -10.34 2.28
N CYS A 14 15.45 -11.04 3.40
CA CYS A 14 14.57 -11.18 4.57
C CYS A 14 13.22 -11.89 4.38
N CYS A 15 12.47 -11.63 3.30
CA CYS A 15 11.13 -12.20 3.07
C CYS A 15 10.81 -12.31 1.56
N THR A 16 9.96 -13.26 1.19
CA THR A 16 9.45 -13.41 -0.19
C THR A 16 8.63 -12.18 -0.63
N PRO A 17 8.51 -11.91 -1.95
CA PRO A 17 7.70 -10.80 -2.46
C PRO A 17 6.24 -10.88 -2.03
N ARG A 18 5.68 -12.10 -1.93
CA ARG A 18 4.35 -12.34 -1.40
C ARG A 18 4.24 -11.93 0.07
N GLY A 19 5.21 -12.32 0.91
CA GLY A 19 5.25 -11.93 2.32
C GLY A 19 5.31 -10.41 2.51
N LYS A 20 6.13 -9.73 1.71
CA LYS A 20 6.22 -8.26 1.68
C LYS A 20 4.89 -7.61 1.26
N ALA A 21 4.21 -8.18 0.25
CA ALA A 21 2.89 -7.70 -0.17
C ALA A 21 1.82 -7.89 0.92
N VAL A 22 1.79 -9.04 1.61
CA VAL A 22 0.87 -9.25 2.76
C VAL A 22 1.16 -8.25 3.86
N PHE A 23 2.43 -8.05 4.21
CA PHE A 23 2.84 -7.09 5.22
C PHE A 23 2.36 -5.68 4.85
N PHE A 24 2.55 -5.25 3.60
CA PHE A 24 2.07 -3.95 3.13
C PHE A 24 0.55 -3.79 3.24
N SER A 25 -0.21 -4.83 2.88
CA SER A 25 -1.67 -4.81 3.02
C SER A 25 -2.09 -4.62 4.48
N LEU A 26 -1.47 -5.37 5.41
CA LEU A 26 -1.76 -5.27 6.84
C LEU A 26 -1.30 -3.93 7.41
N TRP A 27 -0.12 -3.45 7.03
CA TRP A 27 0.40 -2.15 7.41
C TRP A 27 -0.57 -1.04 7.00
N THR A 28 -1.06 -1.06 5.75
CA THR A 28 -2.02 -0.10 5.22
C THR A 28 -3.29 -0.06 6.09
N ILE A 29 -3.85 -1.22 6.43
CA ILE A 29 -5.08 -1.33 7.24
C ILE A 29 -4.85 -0.84 8.67
N VAL A 30 -3.77 -1.28 9.32
CA VAL A 30 -3.44 -0.90 10.70
C VAL A 30 -3.15 0.60 10.78
N ASN A 31 -2.40 1.14 9.83
CA ASN A 31 -2.08 2.56 9.77
C ASN A 31 -3.34 3.42 9.58
N SER A 32 -4.30 2.96 8.77
CA SER A 32 -5.61 3.60 8.70
C SER A 32 -6.38 3.57 10.02
N ALA A 33 -6.37 2.45 10.75
CA ALA A 33 -7.05 2.35 12.04
C ALA A 33 -6.45 3.34 13.06
N ILE A 34 -5.12 3.45 13.09
CA ILE A 34 -4.40 4.44 13.89
C ILE A 34 -4.81 5.86 13.46
N ALA A 35 -4.85 6.14 12.16
CA ALA A 35 -5.24 7.45 11.64
C ALA A 35 -6.67 7.84 12.03
N ILE A 36 -7.63 6.91 11.99
CA ILE A 36 -9.01 7.15 12.45
C ILE A 36 -9.03 7.50 13.93
N ALA A 37 -8.27 6.77 14.76
CA ALA A 37 -8.16 7.07 16.17
C ALA A 37 -7.60 8.48 16.39
N PHE A 38 -6.50 8.85 15.72
CA PHE A 38 -5.94 10.20 15.81
C PHE A 38 -6.91 11.29 15.35
N LEU A 39 -7.59 11.09 14.22
CA LEU A 39 -8.58 12.04 13.70
C LEU A 39 -9.79 12.20 14.63
N SER A 40 -10.10 11.21 15.47
CA SER A 40 -11.20 11.30 16.44
C SER A 40 -10.90 12.28 17.59
N TYR A 41 -9.62 12.58 17.82
CA TYR A 41 -9.16 13.51 18.86
C TYR A 41 -8.51 14.78 18.30
N ALA A 42 -8.42 14.90 16.97
CA ALA A 42 -7.79 16.04 16.32
C ALA A 42 -8.78 17.20 16.18
N ASP A 43 -8.38 18.38 16.63
CA ASP A 43 -9.10 19.62 16.36
C ASP A 43 -8.62 20.25 15.04
N GLY A 44 -9.57 20.62 14.19
CA GLY A 44 -9.28 21.20 12.89
C GLY A 44 -10.53 21.78 12.22
N SER A 45 -10.35 22.46 11.10
CA SER A 45 -11.49 22.96 10.31
C SER A 45 -12.33 21.79 9.80
N ALA A 46 -13.66 21.96 9.78
CA ALA A 46 -14.58 20.91 9.34
C ALA A 46 -14.24 20.35 7.95
N TRP A 47 -13.87 21.22 7.01
CA TRP A 47 -13.48 20.82 5.65
C TRP A 47 -12.24 19.92 5.66
N TYR A 48 -11.23 20.22 6.49
CA TYR A 48 -10.00 19.44 6.58
C TYR A 48 -10.28 18.06 7.19
N MET A 49 -11.14 18.01 8.20
CA MET A 49 -11.55 16.75 8.82
C MET A 49 -12.30 15.84 7.84
N TYR A 50 -13.26 16.38 7.07
CA TYR A 50 -13.99 15.59 6.07
C TYR A 50 -13.07 14.99 5.00
N ILE A 51 -12.14 15.78 4.45
CA ILE A 51 -11.19 15.26 3.46
C ILE A 51 -10.26 14.22 4.09
N SER A 52 -9.79 14.46 5.32
CA SER A 52 -8.93 13.51 6.04
C SER A 52 -9.62 12.16 6.27
N TYR A 53 -10.91 12.16 6.66
CA TYR A 53 -11.69 10.93 6.76
C TYR A 53 -11.88 10.26 5.40
N ALA A 54 -12.18 11.02 4.34
CA ALA A 54 -12.34 10.45 3.00
C ALA A 54 -11.06 9.79 2.49
N VAL A 55 -9.90 10.46 2.64
CA VAL A 55 -8.59 9.91 2.27
C VAL A 55 -8.25 8.68 3.11
N THR A 56 -8.57 8.70 4.40
CA THR A 56 -8.35 7.55 5.30
C THR A 56 -9.22 6.36 4.90
N ALA A 57 -10.50 6.59 4.55
CA ALA A 57 -11.40 5.56 4.06
C ALA A 57 -10.93 4.94 2.74
N LEU A 58 -10.42 5.77 1.82
CA LEU A 58 -9.76 5.29 0.60
C LEU A 58 -8.52 4.44 0.93
N HIS A 59 -7.71 4.85 1.91
CA HIS A 59 -6.55 4.06 2.33
C HIS A 59 -6.94 2.69 2.88
N VAL A 60 -7.99 2.61 3.71
CA VAL A 60 -8.56 1.33 4.19
C VAL A 60 -9.00 0.46 3.01
N LEU A 61 -9.76 1.03 2.08
CA LEU A 61 -10.23 0.32 0.89
C LEU A 61 -9.04 -0.20 0.06
N GLY A 62 -8.01 0.62 -0.11
CA GLY A 62 -6.76 0.23 -0.76
C GLY A 62 -6.10 -0.96 -0.07
N GLY A 63 -5.99 -0.94 1.26
CA GLY A 63 -5.46 -2.04 2.07
C GLY A 63 -6.26 -3.34 1.94
N ILE A 64 -7.58 -3.25 1.92
CA ILE A 64 -8.47 -4.41 1.72
C ILE A 64 -8.29 -5.00 0.33
N LEU A 65 -8.27 -4.16 -0.72
CA LEU A 65 -8.05 -4.60 -2.10
C LEU A 65 -6.67 -5.23 -2.30
N LEU A 66 -5.63 -4.67 -1.66
CA LEU A 66 -4.30 -5.27 -1.64
C LEU A 66 -4.35 -6.66 -1.00
N LEU A 67 -4.97 -6.80 0.17
CA LEU A 67 -5.06 -8.09 0.86
C LEU A 67 -5.83 -9.13 0.03
N LEU A 68 -7.00 -8.76 -0.50
CA LEU A 68 -7.79 -9.63 -1.38
C LEU A 68 -7.03 -10.01 -2.64
N GLY A 69 -6.33 -9.06 -3.27
CA GLY A 69 -5.49 -9.29 -4.43
C GLY A 69 -4.37 -10.30 -4.17
N VAL A 70 -3.75 -10.26 -2.99
CA VAL A 70 -2.74 -11.25 -2.59
C VAL A 70 -3.37 -12.62 -2.31
N LEU A 71 -4.48 -12.67 -1.55
CA LEU A 71 -5.09 -13.92 -1.12
C LEU A 71 -5.76 -14.68 -2.27
N ARG A 72 -6.37 -13.96 -3.22
CA ARG A 72 -7.07 -14.53 -4.38
C ARG A 72 -6.22 -14.54 -5.66
N HIS A 73 -4.97 -14.08 -5.61
CA HIS A 73 -4.11 -13.90 -6.77
C HIS A 73 -4.72 -13.01 -7.87
N TRP A 74 -5.51 -12.01 -7.50
CA TRP A 74 -6.18 -11.10 -8.44
C TRP A 74 -5.32 -9.89 -8.74
N ALA A 75 -4.61 -9.93 -9.87
CA ALA A 75 -3.70 -8.88 -10.33
C ALA A 75 -4.37 -7.49 -10.36
N LYS A 76 -5.54 -7.37 -11.01
CA LYS A 76 -6.26 -6.08 -11.14
C LYS A 76 -6.67 -5.50 -9.79
N CYS A 77 -7.19 -6.35 -8.89
CA CYS A 77 -7.60 -5.95 -7.54
C CYS A 77 -6.40 -5.43 -6.73
N PHE A 78 -5.28 -6.15 -6.81
CA PHE A 78 -4.04 -5.76 -6.14
C PHE A 78 -3.52 -4.40 -6.66
N LEU A 79 -3.47 -4.21 -7.99
CA LEU A 79 -3.02 -2.96 -8.60
C LEU A 79 -3.90 -1.77 -8.21
N THR A 80 -5.23 -1.94 -8.24
CA THR A 80 -6.18 -0.92 -7.79
C THR A 80 -5.92 -0.55 -6.32
N GLY A 81 -5.64 -1.55 -5.48
CA GLY A 81 -5.26 -1.32 -4.08
C GLY A 81 -3.99 -0.48 -3.90
N ILE A 82 -2.95 -0.70 -4.71
CA ILE A 82 -1.73 0.11 -4.71
C ILE A 82 -2.06 1.57 -5.03
N ILE A 83 -2.84 1.82 -6.09
CA ILE A 83 -3.17 3.17 -6.56
C ILE A 83 -3.99 3.91 -5.51
N ILE A 84 -5.07 3.29 -5.02
CA ILE A 84 -5.98 3.92 -4.05
C ILE A 84 -5.28 4.19 -2.73
N SER A 85 -4.46 3.26 -2.23
CA SER A 85 -3.73 3.47 -0.96
C SER A 85 -2.68 4.58 -1.04
N SER A 86 -2.17 4.91 -2.23
CA SER A 86 -1.06 5.87 -2.38
C SER A 86 -1.43 7.32 -2.04
N PHE A 87 -2.70 7.71 -2.06
CA PHE A 87 -3.09 9.11 -1.77
C PHE A 87 -2.88 9.53 -0.32
N PHE A 88 -2.97 8.59 0.62
CA PHE A 88 -2.90 8.84 2.05
C PHE A 88 -1.61 9.55 2.52
N PRO A 89 -0.39 9.03 2.26
CA PRO A 89 0.83 9.68 2.72
C PRO A 89 1.06 11.08 2.15
N TYR A 90 0.50 11.40 0.97
CA TYR A 90 0.62 12.73 0.39
C TYR A 90 -0.32 13.74 1.08
N TRP A 91 -1.48 13.30 1.57
CA TRP A 91 -2.37 14.15 2.38
C TRP A 91 -1.75 14.46 3.75
N PHE A 92 -1.06 13.49 4.33
CA PHE A 92 -0.36 13.60 5.62
C PHE A 92 1.14 13.93 5.48
N ILE A 93 1.51 14.79 4.52
CA ILE A 93 2.91 15.03 4.12
C ILE A 93 3.82 15.52 5.25
N TYR A 94 3.26 16.16 6.28
CA TYR A 94 3.99 16.54 7.50
C TYR A 94 4.61 15.34 8.22
N PHE A 95 4.06 14.14 8.02
CA PHE A 95 4.64 12.88 8.46
C PHE A 95 5.48 12.26 7.35
N ILE A 96 6.65 12.83 7.08
CA ILE A 96 7.55 12.39 5.99
C ILE A 96 7.88 10.89 6.05
N TYR A 97 7.91 10.32 7.26
CA TYR A 97 8.05 8.89 7.49
C TYR A 97 6.98 8.06 6.75
N LEU A 98 5.71 8.50 6.76
CA LEU A 98 4.62 7.78 6.08
C LEU A 98 4.82 7.75 4.57
N ALA A 99 5.31 8.84 3.97
CA ALA A 99 5.61 8.90 2.55
C ALA A 99 6.78 7.98 2.16
N VAL A 100 7.84 7.95 2.98
CA VAL A 100 8.99 7.06 2.75
C VAL A 100 8.57 5.60 2.85
N VAL A 101 7.84 5.24 3.90
CA VAL A 101 7.37 3.86 4.12
C VAL A 101 6.43 3.41 3.01
N GLN A 102 5.47 4.26 2.60
CA GLN A 102 4.59 3.95 1.48
C GLN A 102 5.40 3.75 0.19
N LEU A 103 6.38 4.61 -0.09
CA LEU A 103 7.16 4.51 -1.32
C LEU A 103 7.94 3.18 -1.40
N ILE A 104 8.58 2.77 -0.29
CA ILE A 104 9.27 1.47 -0.21
C ILE A 104 8.28 0.33 -0.45
N PHE A 105 7.13 0.33 0.22
CA PHE A 105 6.17 -0.74 0.07
C PHE A 105 5.47 -0.78 -1.29
N THR A 106 5.19 0.38 -1.87
CA THR A 106 4.68 0.48 -3.24
C THR A 106 5.67 -0.12 -4.23
N ILE A 107 6.98 0.16 -4.09
CA ILE A 107 7.99 -0.47 -4.95
C ILE A 107 7.96 -1.99 -4.79
N THR A 108 7.98 -2.51 -3.57
CA THR A 108 7.95 -3.97 -3.34
C THR A 108 6.67 -4.62 -3.87
N SER A 109 5.54 -3.94 -3.75
CA SER A 109 4.23 -4.39 -4.22
C SER A 109 4.15 -4.36 -5.74
N CYS A 110 4.65 -3.31 -6.39
CA CYS A 110 4.76 -3.25 -7.85
C CYS A 110 5.62 -4.39 -8.40
N ARG A 111 6.68 -4.79 -7.69
CA ARG A 111 7.47 -5.97 -8.07
C ARG A 111 6.68 -7.26 -7.92
N TYR A 112 6.00 -7.48 -6.78
CA TYR A 112 5.11 -8.64 -6.62
C TYR A 112 4.05 -8.72 -7.74
N TYR A 113 3.43 -7.59 -8.08
CA TYR A 113 2.49 -7.51 -9.19
C TYR A 113 3.12 -7.93 -10.51
N SER A 114 4.28 -7.38 -10.86
CA SER A 114 4.94 -7.64 -12.14
C SER A 114 5.46 -9.07 -12.27
N THR A 115 6.07 -9.62 -11.21
CA THR A 115 6.80 -10.89 -11.30
C THR A 115 5.94 -12.10 -11.00
N VAL A 116 4.90 -11.93 -10.17
CA VAL A 116 4.05 -13.02 -9.71
C VAL A 116 2.65 -12.91 -10.31
N LEU A 117 1.94 -11.82 -10.04
CA LEU A 117 0.50 -11.74 -10.36
C LEU A 117 0.23 -11.56 -11.85
N LYS A 118 0.92 -10.63 -12.52
CA LYS A 118 0.72 -10.36 -13.95
C LYS A 118 1.07 -11.59 -14.79
N LYS A 119 2.22 -12.20 -14.54
CA LYS A 119 2.67 -13.42 -15.23
C LYS A 119 1.70 -14.59 -15.03
N SER A 120 1.12 -14.74 -13.84
CA SER A 120 0.08 -15.75 -13.59
C SER A 120 -1.23 -15.46 -14.32
N SER A 121 -1.56 -14.20 -14.55
CA SER A 121 -2.77 -13.79 -15.27
C SER A 121 -2.65 -13.92 -16.79
N ASP A 122 -1.43 -13.81 -17.34
CA ASP A 122 -1.18 -13.92 -18.79
C ASP A 122 -1.08 -15.40 -19.26
N ASN A 123 -0.93 -16.34 -18.32
CA ASN A 123 -0.84 -17.79 -18.59
C ASN A 123 -2.20 -18.52 -18.54
N HIS A 124 -3.30 -17.80 -18.31
CA HIS A 124 -4.67 -18.30 -18.24
C HIS A 124 -5.53 -17.62 -19.28
#